data_AF-A0A9D3AZC3-F1
#
_entry.id   AF-A0A9D3AZC3-F1
#
_cell.length_a   1.000
_cell.length_b   1.000
_cell.length_c   1.000
_cell.angle_alpha   90.00
_cell.angle_beta   90.00
_cell.angle_gamma   90.00
#
_symmetry.space_group_name_H-M   'P 1'
#
loop_
_entity.id
_entity.type
_entity.pdbx_description
1 polymer ?
#
loop_
_entity_poly.entity_id
_entity_poly.type
_entity_poly.pdbx_seq_one_letter_code
_entity_poly.pdbx_strand_id
1 'polypeptide(L)'
;MEGNRYTINYEDFEHQIISKHVKLFILCSPHNPVGRVWTEEEITRLGDICLRHGVTVVADEIHADFIYPGYKHTVFASIKPEFAQLSVTG
;
A
#
# COMPACT_ATOMS: atom_id res chain seq x y z
N MET A 1 -9.92 -5.51 12.20
CA MET A 1 -10.86 -6.19 11.28
C MET A 1 -12.20 -5.54 11.46
N GLU A 2 -12.79 -5.02 10.39
CA GLU A 2 -14.17 -4.54 10.40
C GLU A 2 -15.02 -5.59 9.67
N GLY A 3 -15.79 -6.38 10.43
CA GLY A 3 -16.44 -7.58 9.89
C GLY A 3 -15.41 -8.58 9.35
N ASN A 4 -15.61 -9.06 8.11
CA ASN A 4 -14.71 -10.00 7.43
C ASN A 4 -13.59 -9.29 6.62
N ARG A 5 -13.38 -7.98 6.82
CA ARG A 5 -12.43 -7.17 6.02
C ARG A 5 -11.20 -6.76 6.85
N TYR A 6 -10.01 -7.05 6.32
CA TYR A 6 -8.73 -6.64 6.91
C TYR A 6 -8.46 -5.13 6.71
N THR A 7 -8.50 -4.34 7.76
CA THR A 7 -8.25 -2.90 7.66
C THR A 7 -6.83 -2.55 8.10
N ILE A 8 -6.27 -1.47 7.55
CA ILE A 8 -4.97 -0.94 7.97
C ILE A 8 -5.18 -0.09 9.23
N ASN A 9 -4.39 -0.34 10.27
CA ASN A 9 -4.27 0.58 11.40
C ASN A 9 -3.18 1.62 11.07
N TYR A 10 -3.59 2.78 10.59
CA TYR A 10 -2.66 3.83 10.13
C TYR A 10 -1.84 4.45 11.27
N GLU A 11 -2.40 4.54 12.47
CA GLU A 11 -1.70 5.08 13.64
C GLU A 11 -0.57 4.16 14.07
N ASP A 12 -0.85 2.86 14.19
CA ASP A 12 0.18 1.86 14.48
C ASP A 12 1.22 1.78 13.37
N PHE A 13 0.80 1.84 12.09
CA PHE A 13 1.71 1.85 10.95
C PHE A 13 2.70 3.02 11.00
N GLU A 14 2.21 4.24 11.21
CA GLU A 14 3.07 5.43 11.31
C GLU A 14 3.96 5.38 12.57
N HIS A 15 3.40 4.95 13.70
CA HIS A 15 4.17 4.76 14.94
C HIS A 15 5.31 3.76 14.76
N GLN A 16 5.08 2.64 14.06
CA GLN A 16 6.12 1.66 13.77
C GLN A 16 7.20 2.22 12.85
N ILE A 17 6.85 3.01 11.84
CA ILE A 17 7.82 3.68 10.96
C ILE A 17 8.76 4.57 11.78
N ILE A 18 8.20 5.40 12.66
CA ILE A 18 8.97 6.36 13.46
C ILE A 18 9.80 5.63 14.52
N SER A 19 9.18 4.78 15.34
CA SER A 19 9.85 4.14 16.48
C SER A 19 10.97 3.19 16.06
N LYS A 20 10.81 2.51 14.92
CA LYS A 20 11.79 1.55 14.40
C LYS A 20 12.70 2.13 13.31
N HIS A 21 12.57 3.41 12.99
CA HIS A 21 13.34 4.09 11.94
C HIS A 21 13.28 3.35 10.60
N VAL A 22 12.09 2.87 10.23
CA VAL A 22 11.86 2.10 9.01
C VAL A 22 12.28 2.92 7.79
N LYS A 23 12.93 2.28 6.82
CA LYS A 23 13.34 2.89 5.55
C LYS A 23 12.71 2.25 4.31
N LEU A 24 12.09 1.09 4.48
CA LEU A 24 11.47 0.32 3.41
C LEU A 24 10.12 -0.23 3.88
N PHE A 25 9.09 -0.09 3.05
CA PHE A 25 7.78 -0.71 3.23
C PHE A 25 7.45 -1.57 2.01
N ILE A 26 7.04 -2.81 2.23
CA ILE A 26 6.61 -3.72 1.16
C ILE A 26 5.08 -3.73 1.13
N LEU A 27 4.50 -3.22 0.05
CA LEU A 27 3.08 -3.23 -0.23
C LEU A 27 2.76 -4.41 -1.17
N CYS A 28 2.01 -5.39 -0.67
CA CYS A 28 1.44 -6.45 -1.52
C CYS A 28 0.01 -6.05 -1.92
N SER A 29 -0.21 -5.79 -3.22
CA SER A 29 -1.49 -5.31 -3.76
C SER A 29 -1.76 -5.90 -5.14
N PRO A 30 -2.73 -6.83 -5.30
CA PRO A 30 -3.64 -7.36 -4.29
C PRO A 30 -2.96 -8.16 -3.16
N HIS A 31 -3.45 -8.00 -1.92
CA HIS A 31 -2.84 -8.61 -0.72
C HIS A 31 -3.07 -10.13 -0.67
N ASN A 32 -1.99 -10.91 -0.83
CA ASN A 32 -1.95 -12.35 -0.58
C ASN A 32 -1.83 -12.63 0.93
N PRO A 33 -2.51 -13.63 1.53
CA PRO A 33 -3.43 -14.64 0.97
C PRO A 33 -4.90 -14.26 0.97
N VAL A 34 -5.25 -13.08 1.50
CA VAL A 34 -6.64 -12.68 1.74
C VAL A 34 -7.36 -12.16 0.48
N GLY A 35 -6.64 -11.97 -0.62
CA GLY A 35 -7.19 -11.51 -1.91
C GLY A 35 -7.71 -10.07 -1.87
N ARG A 36 -7.16 -9.22 -1.01
CA ARG A 36 -7.66 -7.86 -0.84
C ARG A 36 -7.14 -6.92 -1.91
N VAL A 37 -8.07 -6.35 -2.67
CA VAL A 37 -7.81 -5.17 -3.51
C VAL A 37 -8.01 -3.93 -2.62
N TRP A 38 -6.95 -3.15 -2.43
CA TRP A 38 -6.99 -1.92 -1.66
C TRP A 38 -7.65 -0.81 -2.47
N THR A 39 -8.41 0.07 -1.81
CA THR A 39 -8.94 1.25 -2.50
C THR A 39 -7.83 2.28 -2.74
N GLU A 40 -8.03 3.17 -3.70
CA GLU A 40 -7.09 4.25 -3.98
C GLU A 40 -6.87 5.14 -2.74
N GLU A 41 -7.90 5.38 -1.93
CA GLU A 41 -7.79 6.16 -0.70
C GLU A 41 -6.95 5.43 0.37
N GLU A 42 -7.13 4.11 0.50
CA GLU A 42 -6.35 3.28 1.43
C GLU A 42 -4.86 3.31 1.06
N ILE A 43 -4.55 3.15 -0.23
CA ILE A 43 -3.18 3.21 -0.74
C ILE A 43 -2.59 4.62 -0.62
N THR A 44 -3.39 5.65 -0.93
CA THR A 44 -2.96 7.05 -0.85
C THR A 44 -2.52 7.41 0.57
N ARG A 45 -3.29 6.99 1.57
CA ARG A 45 -2.97 7.27 2.97
C ARG A 45 -1.68 6.59 3.42
N LEU A 46 -1.42 5.36 2.97
CA LEU A 46 -0.14 4.67 3.21
C LEU A 46 1.02 5.39 2.51
N GLY A 47 0.85 5.73 1.23
CA GLY A 47 1.86 6.43 0.44
C GLY A 47 2.22 7.79 1.04
N ASP A 48 1.24 8.54 1.53
CA ASP A 48 1.47 9.84 2.17
C ASP A 48 2.25 9.71 3.50
N ILE A 49 1.99 8.67 4.30
CA ILE A 49 2.80 8.39 5.50
C ILE A 49 4.23 8.05 5.10
N CYS A 50 4.41 7.17 4.11
CA CYS A 50 5.74 6.78 3.63
C CYS A 50 6.53 7.99 3.10
N LEU A 51 5.86 8.85 2.32
CA LEU A 51 6.45 10.07 1.76
C LEU A 51 6.91 11.04 2.85
N ARG A 52 6.06 11.30 3.86
CA ARG A 52 6.41 12.21 4.97
C ARG A 52 7.64 11.76 5.76
N HIS A 53 7.85 10.46 5.89
CA HIS A 53 8.93 9.88 6.68
C HIS A 53 10.13 9.39 5.85
N GLY A 54 10.11 9.61 4.53
CA GLY A 54 11.19 9.20 3.62
C GLY A 54 11.37 7.68 3.56
N VAL A 55 10.27 6.93 3.55
CA VAL A 55 10.24 5.47 3.45
C VAL A 55 10.02 5.07 1.99
N THR A 56 10.94 4.28 1.42
CA THR A 56 10.77 3.73 0.07
C THR A 56 9.69 2.65 0.08
N VAL A 57 8.84 2.64 -0.95
CA VAL A 57 7.77 1.64 -1.11
C VAL A 57 8.15 0.63 -2.18
N VAL A 58 8.16 -0.66 -1.85
CA VAL A 58 8.22 -1.74 -2.84
C VAL A 58 6.80 -2.24 -3.03
N ALA A 59 6.20 -1.94 -4.19
CA ALA A 59 4.87 -2.41 -4.53
C ALA A 59 4.99 -3.70 -5.33
N ASP A 60 4.56 -4.82 -4.73
CA ASP A 60 4.39 -6.11 -5.38
C ASP A 60 2.97 -6.20 -5.92
N GLU A 61 2.85 -6.10 -7.24
CA GLU A 61 1.58 -6.04 -7.97
C GLU A 61 1.35 -7.25 -8.88
N ILE A 62 2.10 -8.35 -8.69
CA ILE A 62 2.06 -9.54 -9.55
C ILE A 62 0.66 -10.18 -9.69
N HIS A 63 -0.22 -9.96 -8.71
CA HIS A 63 -1.59 -10.48 -8.71
C HIS A 63 -2.63 -9.53 -9.35
N ALA A 64 -2.21 -8.40 -9.90
CA ALA A 64 -3.11 -7.42 -10.54
C ALA A 64 -3.89 -8.01 -11.74
N ASP A 65 -3.40 -9.07 -12.38
CA ASP A 65 -4.12 -9.75 -13.47
C ASP A 65 -5.29 -10.63 -12.99
N PHE A 66 -5.39 -10.92 -11.69
CA PHE A 66 -6.38 -11.84 -11.10
C PHE A 66 -7.46 -11.12 -10.29
N ILE A 67 -8.00 -10.01 -10.80
CA ILE A 67 -9.04 -9.23 -10.13
C ILE A 67 -10.43 -9.77 -10.47
N TYR A 68 -11.25 -10.03 -9.45
CA TYR A 68 -12.66 -10.42 -9.64
C TYR A 68 -13.51 -9.27 -10.18
N PRO A 69 -14.56 -9.55 -10.97
CA PRO A 69 -15.49 -8.52 -11.45
C PRO A 69 -16.05 -7.66 -10.32
N GLY A 70 -16.03 -6.33 -10.51
CA GLY A 70 -16.49 -5.35 -9.52
C GLY A 70 -15.39 -4.71 -8.68
N TYR A 71 -14.14 -5.17 -8.81
CA TYR A 71 -12.97 -4.55 -8.19
C TYR A 71 -12.04 -3.94 -9.25
N LYS A 72 -11.34 -2.88 -8.86
CA LYS A 72 -10.33 -2.23 -9.70
C LYS A 72 -9.05 -2.13 -8.88
N HIS A 73 -7.96 -2.68 -9.41
CA HIS A 73 -6.63 -2.49 -8.85
C HIS A 73 -6.13 -1.10 -9.22
N THR A 74 -5.46 -0.47 -8.27
CA THR A 74 -4.83 0.83 -8.44
C THR A 74 -3.33 0.64 -8.28
N VAL A 75 -2.59 0.90 -9.35
CA VAL A 75 -1.13 0.86 -9.35
C VAL A 75 -0.60 1.96 -8.44
N PHE A 76 0.21 1.62 -7.45
CA PHE A 76 0.69 2.56 -6.42
C PHE A 76 1.34 3.80 -7.06
N ALA A 77 2.25 3.58 -8.01
CA ALA A 77 2.99 4.64 -8.68
C ALA A 77 2.13 5.55 -9.58
N SER A 78 0.92 5.13 -9.96
CA SER A 78 0.04 5.92 -10.82
C SER A 78 -0.79 6.98 -10.07
N ILE A 79 -0.84 6.91 -8.73
CA ILE A 79 -1.73 7.78 -7.93
C ILE A 79 -1.18 9.22 -7.87
N LYS A 80 0.12 9.39 -7.63
CA LYS A 80 0.79 10.70 -7.53
C LYS A 80 2.19 10.66 -8.15
N PRO A 81 2.68 11.76 -8.77
CA PRO A 81 4.05 11.84 -9.28
C PRO A 81 5.13 11.57 -8.23
N GLU A 82 4.88 11.93 -6.97
CA GLU A 82 5.78 11.69 -5.84
C GLU A 82 5.86 10.20 -5.50
N PHE A 83 4.77 9.45 -5.67
CA PHE A 83 4.74 8.02 -5.38
C PHE A 83 5.56 7.23 -6.39
N ALA A 84 5.57 7.64 -7.66
CA ALA A 84 6.45 7.05 -8.67
C ALA A 84 7.95 7.23 -8.33
N GLN A 85 8.32 8.34 -7.68
CA GLN A 85 9.71 8.59 -7.27
C GLN A 85 10.08 7.88 -5.96
N LEU A 86 9.09 7.65 -5.09
CA LEU A 86 9.26 6.99 -3.79
C LEU A 86 9.24 5.45 -3.89
N SER A 87 8.88 4.88 -5.04
CA SER A 87 8.60 3.45 -5.16
C SER A 87 9.42 2.71 -6.20
N VAL A 88 9.54 1.41 -5.95
CA VAL A 88 9.94 0.39 -6.93
C VAL A 88 8.75 -0.55 -7.11
N THR A 89 8.25 -0.66 -8.33
CA THR A 89 7.09 -1.49 -8.69
C THR A 89 7.56 -2.74 -9.43
N GLY A 90 6.98 -3.91 -9.12
CA GLY A 90 7.26 -5.17 -9.80
C GLY A 90 6.04 -6.06 -9.94
#